data_AF-B0W5C0-F1
#
_entry.id   AF-B0W5C0-F1
#
_cell.length_a   1.000
_cell.length_b   1.000
_cell.length_c   1.000
_cell.angle_alpha   90.00
_cell.angle_beta   90.00
_cell.angle_gamma   90.00
#
_symmetry.space_group_name_H-M   'P 1'
#
loop_
_entity.id
_entity.type
_entity.pdbx_description
1 polymer ?
#
loop_
_entity_poly.entity_id
_entity_poly.type
_entity_poly.pdbx_seq_one_letter_code
_entity_poly.pdbx_strand_id
1 'polypeptide(L)' 'MSFRVVRSSKFRHVYGQALKREQCYDNIRVSKSSWDSTFCAVNPKFLAIIVESAGGGAFIVLPHNKPMFA' A
#
# COMPACT_ATOMS: atom_id res chain seq x y z
N MET A 1 20.43 -26.88 32.78
CA MET A 1 20.70 -26.04 31.59
C MET A 1 19.65 -26.36 30.54
N SER A 2 18.59 -25.57 30.43
CA SER A 2 17.58 -25.77 29.38
C SER A 2 18.17 -25.28 28.05
N PHE A 3 18.45 -26.20 27.12
CA PHE A 3 18.82 -25.88 25.75
C PHE A 3 17.62 -25.22 25.06
N ARG A 4 17.66 -23.89 24.93
CA ARG A 4 16.65 -23.14 24.18
C ARG A 4 17.03 -23.18 22.70
N VAL A 5 16.60 -24.24 22.02
CA VAL A 5 16.94 -24.56 20.61
C VAL A 5 16.59 -23.43 19.62
N VAL A 6 15.69 -22.52 19.99
CA VAL A 6 15.23 -21.44 19.11
C VAL A 6 15.12 -20.09 19.84
N ARG A 7 15.70 -19.04 19.25
CA ARG A 7 15.66 -17.65 19.75
C ARG A 7 14.23 -17.16 19.92
N SER A 8 13.83 -16.86 21.15
CA SER A 8 12.49 -16.32 21.44
C SER A 8 12.28 -14.97 20.79
N SER A 9 11.19 -14.85 20.03
CA SER A 9 10.73 -13.59 19.45
C SER A 9 9.20 -13.57 19.53
N LYS A 10 8.62 -12.45 19.95
CA LYS A 10 7.16 -12.23 19.90
C LYS A 10 6.63 -12.22 18.46
N PHE A 11 7.50 -11.96 17.49
CA PHE A 11 7.15 -11.85 16.08
C PHE A 11 7.37 -13.14 15.28
N ARG A 12 7.69 -14.27 15.95
CA ARG A 12 8.04 -15.54 15.30
C ARG A 12 6.95 -16.05 14.33
N HIS A 13 5.70 -15.68 14.57
CA HIS A 13 4.55 -16.14 13.79
C HIS A 13 3.80 -14.99 13.10
N VAL A 14 4.48 -13.87 12.84
CA VAL A 14 3.92 -12.77 12.04
C VAL A 14 3.98 -13.17 10.57
N TYR A 15 2.86 -13.06 9.87
CA TYR A 15 2.75 -13.26 8.43
C TYR A 15 1.85 -12.17 7.83
N GLY A 16 2.09 -11.83 6.57
CA GLY A 16 1.23 -10.92 5.81
C GLY A 16 0.01 -11.67 5.26
N GLN A 17 -1.15 -11.02 5.27
CA GLN A 17 -2.35 -11.50 4.60
C GLN A 17 -2.82 -10.43 3.62
N ALA A 18 -2.87 -10.79 2.34
CA ALA A 18 -3.42 -9.90 1.31
C ALA A 18 -4.95 -9.84 1.45
N LEU A 19 -5.52 -8.67 1.14
CA LEU A 19 -6.96 -8.48 1.09
C LEU A 19 -7.57 -9.08 -0.18
N LYS A 20 -8.87 -9.34 -0.17
CA LYS A 20 -9.62 -9.71 -1.37
C LYS A 20 -9.66 -8.54 -2.34
N ARG A 21 -9.78 -8.83 -3.64
CA ARG A 21 -9.80 -7.80 -4.70
C ARG A 21 -10.90 -6.74 -4.50
N GLU A 22 -12.06 -7.15 -3.98
CA GLU A 22 -13.18 -6.25 -3.64
C GLU A 22 -12.82 -5.17 -2.60
N GLN A 23 -11.75 -5.38 -1.83
CA GLN A 23 -11.25 -4.45 -0.81
C GLN A 23 -10.00 -3.69 -1.31
N CYS A 24 -9.60 -3.91 -2.57
CA CYS A 24 -8.46 -3.24 -3.19
C CYS A 24 -8.93 -2.08 -4.07
N TYR A 25 -8.00 -1.16 -4.35
CA TYR A 25 -8.22 -0.11 -5.34
C TYR A 25 -7.80 -0.62 -6.72
N ASP A 26 -8.76 -0.68 -7.63
CA ASP A 26 -8.56 -1.13 -9.01
C ASP A 26 -8.55 0.05 -10.00
N ASN A 27 -8.10 -0.20 -11.23
CA ASN A 27 -8.12 0.76 -12.35
C ASN A 27 -7.29 2.03 -12.14
N ILE A 28 -6.20 1.95 -11.36
CA ILE A 28 -5.28 3.07 -11.13
C ILE A 28 -4.05 2.89 -12.02
N ARG A 29 -3.78 3.89 -12.88
CA ARG A 29 -2.58 3.93 -13.72
C ARG A 29 -1.42 4.53 -12.94
N VAL A 30 -0.76 3.71 -12.12
CA VAL A 30 0.40 4.12 -11.30
C VAL A 30 1.56 4.57 -12.20
N SER A 31 2.30 5.58 -11.76
CA SER A 31 3.49 6.06 -12.46
C SER A 31 4.52 4.94 -12.70
N LYS A 32 5.09 4.92 -13.92
CA LYS A 32 6.21 4.04 -14.32
C LYS A 32 7.57 4.74 -14.24
N SER A 33 7.64 5.89 -13.57
CA SER A 33 8.89 6.63 -13.39
C SER A 33 9.93 5.75 -12.68
N SER A 34 11.21 5.89 -13.04
CA SER A 34 12.31 5.18 -12.37
C SER A 34 12.82 5.90 -11.13
N TRP A 35 12.05 6.86 -10.59
CA TRP A 35 12.43 7.60 -9.39
C TRP A 35 12.32 6.71 -8.14
N ASP A 36 13.31 6.76 -7.25
CA ASP A 36 13.33 5.98 -6.00
C ASP A 36 12.40 6.61 -4.95
N SER A 37 11.09 6.45 -5.16
CA SER A 37 10.04 6.89 -4.23
C SER A 37 9.03 5.77 -4.04
N THR A 38 8.31 5.80 -2.92
CA THR A 38 7.31 4.79 -2.57
C THR A 38 6.07 4.82 -3.46
N PHE A 39 5.89 5.86 -4.29
CA PHE A 39 4.75 6.13 -5.20
C PHE A 39 3.36 6.23 -4.56
N CYS A 40 3.21 5.83 -3.30
CA CYS A 40 2.01 6.01 -2.52
C CYS A 40 2.32 6.46 -1.08
N ALA A 41 1.32 7.11 -0.48
CA ALA A 41 1.29 7.48 0.92
C ALA A 41 -0.13 7.30 1.45
N VAL A 42 -0.27 6.83 2.69
CA VAL A 42 -1.58 6.51 3.27
C VAL A 42 -1.71 7.13 4.67
N ASN A 43 -2.92 7.55 5.00
CA ASN A 43 -3.33 7.91 6.35
C ASN A 43 -4.68 7.23 6.66
N PRO A 44 -5.23 7.34 7.88
CA PRO A 44 -6.48 6.65 8.23
C PRO A 44 -7.75 7.06 7.43
N LYS A 45 -7.68 8.08 6.59
CA LYS A 45 -8.82 8.59 5.81
C LYS A 45 -8.60 8.52 4.30
N PHE A 46 -7.35 8.57 3.85
CA PHE A 46 -6.99 8.78 2.45
C PHE A 46 -5.77 7.98 2.03
N LEU A 47 -5.76 7.60 0.75
CA LEU A 47 -4.63 7.04 0.02
C LEU A 47 -4.24 7.99 -1.12
N ALA A 48 -2.99 8.43 -1.16
CA ALA A 48 -2.42 9.21 -2.26
C ALA A 48 -1.53 8.32 -3.12
N ILE A 49 -1.66 8.41 -4.46
CA ILE A 49 -0.90 7.61 -5.43
C ILE A 49 -0.44 8.49 -6.59
N ILE A 50 0.85 8.42 -6.93
CA ILE A 50 1.41 9.07 -8.12
C ILE A 50 0.95 8.30 -9.36
N VAL A 51 0.33 8.99 -10.32
CA VAL A 51 -0.22 8.40 -11.55
C VAL A 51 0.60 8.79 -12.78
N GLU A 52 0.51 7.96 -13.81
CA GLU A 52 1.12 8.23 -15.12
C GLU A 52 0.51 9.52 -15.73
N SER A 53 1.37 10.46 -16.13
CA SER A 53 0.99 11.72 -16.77
C SER A 53 2.07 12.13 -17.76
N ALA A 54 1.65 12.73 -18.88
CA ALA A 54 2.53 13.19 -19.95
C ALA A 54 3.52 14.29 -19.51
N GLY A 55 3.20 15.05 -18.45
CA GLY A 55 4.01 16.16 -17.95
C GLY A 55 4.67 15.92 -16.59
N GLY A 56 4.58 14.71 -16.03
CA GLY A 56 5.03 14.41 -14.67
C GLY A 56 4.16 15.03 -13.57
N GLY A 57 4.43 14.67 -12.32
CA GLY A 57 3.85 15.33 -11.13
C GLY A 57 2.36 15.08 -10.83
N ALA A 58 1.65 14.26 -11.61
CA ALA A 58 0.25 13.95 -11.36
C ALA A 58 0.08 12.91 -10.23
N PHE A 59 -0.95 13.10 -9.41
CA PHE A 59 -1.32 12.14 -8.36
C PHE A 59 -2.84 12.16 -8.14
N ILE A 60 -3.36 11.09 -7.57
CA ILE A 60 -4.76 10.96 -7.15
C ILE A 60 -4.84 10.80 -5.63
N VAL A 61 -5.94 11.24 -5.03
CA VAL A 61 -6.24 11.05 -3.61
C VAL A 61 -7.58 10.36 -3.47
N LEU A 62 -7.56 9.18 -2.86
CA LEU A 62 -8.72 8.31 -2.70
C LEU A 62 -9.18 8.29 -1.25
N PRO A 63 -10.42 8.71 -0.94
CA PRO A 63 -11.00 8.54 0.40
C PRO A 63 -11.35 7.07 0.67
N HIS A 64 -11.13 6.58 1.89
CA HIS A 64 -11.51 5.20 2.25
C HIS A 64 -13.02 4.98 2.36
N ASN A 65 -13.78 6.03 2.69
CA ASN A 65 -15.19 5.94 3.04
C ASN A 65 -16.13 6.58 1.99
N LYS A 66 -15.66 6.87 0.77
CA LYS A 66 -16.54 7.35 -0.29
C LYS A 66 -16.39 6.46 -1.53
N PRO A 67 -17.50 6.04 -2.16
CA PRO A 67 -17.41 5.41 -3.46
C PRO A 67 -16.78 6.40 -4.44
N MET A 68 -15.74 5.96 -5.17
CA MET A 68 -15.42 6.57 -6.47
C MET A 68 -16.65 6.34 -7.35
N PHE A 69 -17.20 7.40 -7.94
CA PHE A 69 -18.43 7.45 -8.76
C PHE A 69 -19.74 7.65 -7.97
N ALA A 70 -20.16 8.92 -7.91
CA ALA A 70 -21.51 9.33 -8.26
C ALA A 70 -21.45 10.01 -9.64
#